data_AF-A0A2V9CCN1-F1
#
_entry.id   AF-A0A2V9CCN1-F1
#
_cell.length_a   1.000
_cell.length_b   1.000
_cell.length_c   1.000
_cell.angle_alpha   90.00
_cell.angle_beta   90.00
_cell.angle_gamma   90.00
#
_symmetry.space_group_name_H-M   'P 1'
#
loop_
_entity.id
_entity.type
_entity.pdbx_description
1 polymer ?
#
loop_
_entity_poly.entity_id
_entity_poly.type
_entity_poly.pdbx_seq_one_letter_code
_entity_poly.pdbx_strand_id
1 'polypeptide(L)'
;MGHYCRICRGERPNEQFSGQGHRIHVCKSCQRLPKSERRAIEDRDDIFGFLHQSHISKKNVAHLEQLVKSDKPRVASLAAIVLAVARVTPYKHRRLKILARNHRELLRKLVETGLVFAHTGDWVPPEAWLQEASRKN
;
A
#
# COMPACT_ATOMS: atom_id res chain seq x y z
N MET A 1 3.26 26.25 13.81
CA MET A 1 2.38 25.24 13.21
C MET A 1 3.28 24.27 12.44
N GLY A 2 3.30 23.00 12.83
CA GLY A 2 4.21 22.01 12.24
C GLY A 2 3.74 21.51 10.88
N HIS A 3 4.58 20.70 10.24
CA HIS A 3 4.26 20.01 8.99
C HIS A 3 4.39 18.49 9.16
N TYR A 4 3.56 17.75 8.44
CA TYR A 4 3.63 16.29 8.39
C TYR A 4 4.76 15.83 7.46
N CYS A 5 5.58 14.88 7.91
CA CYS A 5 6.61 14.25 7.10
C CYS A 5 6.05 13.00 6.39
N ARG A 6 6.12 12.95 5.06
CA ARG A 6 5.61 11.82 4.27
C ARG A 6 6.35 10.49 4.47
N ILE A 7 7.61 10.54 4.91
CA ILE A 7 8.46 9.34 5.07
C ILE A 7 8.28 8.70 6.45
N CYS A 8 8.45 9.47 7.53
CA CYS A 8 8.31 8.95 8.89
C CYS A 8 6.90 9.12 9.48
N ARG A 9 5.98 9.75 8.75
CA ARG A 9 4.58 9.93 9.14
C ARG A 9 4.35 10.67 10.46
N GLY A 10 5.36 11.42 10.91
CA GLY A 10 5.28 12.23 12.12
C GLY A 10 5.07 13.71 11.80
N GLU A 11 4.34 14.40 12.66
CA GLU A 11 4.31 15.87 12.68
C GLU A 11 5.66 16.40 13.20
N ARG A 12 6.22 17.38 12.51
CA ARG A 12 7.52 17.96 12.84
C ARG A 12 7.41 19.49 12.82
N PRO A 13 8.14 20.20 13.69
CA PRO A 13 8.16 21.65 13.65
C PRO A 13 8.90 22.14 12.39
N ASN A 14 8.63 23.37 11.97
CA ASN A 14 9.06 23.89 10.66
C ASN A 14 10.58 23.88 10.48
N GLU A 15 11.33 24.09 11.57
CA GLU A 15 12.78 24.08 11.61
C GLU A 15 13.38 22.70 11.28
N GLN A 16 12.58 21.64 11.36
CA GLN A 16 12.96 20.27 11.00
C GLN A 16 12.75 19.94 9.52
N PHE A 17 12.29 20.91 8.72
CA PHE A 17 12.26 20.81 7.25
C PHE A 17 13.35 21.71 6.64
N SER A 18 13.87 21.35 5.47
CA SER A 18 14.81 22.21 4.74
C SER A 18 14.06 23.38 4.10
N GLY A 19 14.67 24.58 4.14
CA GLY A 19 14.06 25.85 3.74
C GLY A 19 13.64 25.97 2.26
N GLN A 20 12.88 27.05 1.98
CA GLN A 20 12.23 27.46 0.71
C GLN A 20 11.72 26.31 -0.15
N GLY A 21 10.93 25.42 0.45
CA GLY A 21 10.34 24.33 -0.31
C GLY A 21 9.72 23.25 0.55
N HIS A 22 8.72 23.62 1.36
CA HIS A 22 7.83 22.64 2.01
C HIS A 22 7.18 21.67 1.01
N ARG A 23 7.25 21.94 -0.30
CA ARG A 23 6.74 21.11 -1.41
C ARG A 23 7.00 19.61 -1.30
N ILE A 24 8.14 19.19 -0.73
CA ILE A 24 8.48 17.75 -0.64
C ILE A 24 7.94 17.10 0.65
N HIS A 25 7.65 17.89 1.70
CA HIS A 25 7.18 17.39 3.00
C HIS A 25 8.02 16.22 3.56
N VAL A 26 9.36 16.31 3.46
CA VAL A 26 10.30 15.34 4.05
C VAL A 26 11.17 16.05 5.09
N CYS A 27 11.16 15.57 6.33
CA CYS A 27 11.97 16.17 7.39
C CYS A 27 13.47 15.88 7.21
N LYS A 28 14.32 16.71 7.83
CA LYS A 28 15.78 16.64 7.76
C LYS A 28 16.35 15.27 8.15
N SER A 29 15.73 14.56 9.10
CA SER A 29 16.18 13.20 9.47
C SER A 29 15.91 12.20 8.34
N CYS A 30 14.71 12.18 7.78
CA CYS A 30 14.37 11.34 6.64
C CYS A 30 15.13 11.72 5.37
N GLN A 31 15.52 12.99 5.23
CA GLN A 31 16.35 13.47 4.13
C GLN A 31 17.78 12.90 4.18
N ARG A 32 18.26 12.47 5.35
CA ARG A 32 19.57 11.82 5.52
C ARG A 32 19.55 10.32 5.24
N LEU A 33 18.36 9.69 5.16
CA LEU A 33 18.26 8.28 4.80
C LEU A 33 18.80 8.05 3.37
N PRO A 34 19.46 6.89 3.13
CA PRO A 34 19.86 6.49 1.79
C PRO A 34 18.68 6.56 0.81
N LYS A 35 18.95 6.99 -0.43
CA LYS A 35 17.92 7.11 -1.47
C LYS A 35 17.15 5.80 -1.67
N SER A 36 17.85 4.65 -1.61
CA SER A 36 17.26 3.32 -1.77
C SER A 36 16.32 2.91 -0.62
N GLU A 37 16.54 3.41 0.60
CA GLU A 37 15.65 3.17 1.73
C GLU A 37 14.42 4.05 1.66
N ARG A 38 14.63 5.34 1.36
CA ARG A 38 13.51 6.27 1.15
C ARG A 38 12.61 5.80 0.01
N ARG A 39 13.20 5.36 -1.09
CA ARG A 39 12.46 4.84 -2.24
C ARG A 39 11.64 3.60 -1.86
N ALA A 40 12.18 2.70 -1.05
CA ALA A 40 11.43 1.53 -0.59
C ALA A 40 10.22 1.89 0.29
N ILE A 41 10.31 2.98 1.07
CA ILE A 41 9.18 3.51 1.84
C ILE A 41 8.12 4.07 0.88
N GLU A 42 8.56 4.88 -0.09
CA GLU A 42 7.68 5.48 -1.10
C GLU A 42 6.99 4.41 -1.97
N ASP A 43 7.73 3.40 -2.45
CA ASP A 43 7.19 2.29 -3.24
C ASP A 43 6.13 1.51 -2.45
N ARG A 44 6.37 1.30 -1.15
CA ARG A 44 5.36 0.68 -0.28
C ARG A 44 4.12 1.57 -0.17
N ASP A 45 4.31 2.87 0.05
CA ASP A 45 3.18 3.81 0.17
C ASP A 45 2.35 3.85 -1.13
N ASP A 46 3.00 3.79 -2.30
CA ASP A 46 2.35 3.68 -3.61
C ASP A 46 1.54 2.38 -3.73
N ILE A 47 2.13 1.22 -3.37
CA ILE A 47 1.44 -0.08 -3.41
C ILE A 47 0.17 -0.06 -2.55
N PHE A 48 0.26 0.49 -1.34
CA PHE A 48 -0.89 0.65 -0.45
C PHE A 48 -1.91 1.62 -1.06
N GLY A 49 -1.46 2.75 -1.60
CA GLY A 49 -2.28 3.76 -2.24
C GLY A 49 -3.09 3.21 -3.42
N PHE A 50 -2.54 2.27 -4.21
CA PHE A 50 -3.26 1.67 -5.33
C PHE A 50 -4.49 0.86 -4.88
N LEU A 51 -4.46 0.24 -3.70
CA LEU A 51 -5.62 -0.47 -3.18
C LEU A 51 -6.76 0.47 -2.75
N HIS A 52 -6.44 1.69 -2.34
CA HIS A 52 -7.45 2.69 -2.00
C HIS A 52 -8.20 3.24 -3.22
N GLN A 53 -7.60 3.19 -4.42
CA GLN A 53 -8.17 3.74 -5.64
C GLN A 53 -9.40 2.96 -6.11
N SER A 54 -10.41 3.70 -6.60
CA SER A 54 -11.63 3.14 -7.20
C SER A 54 -11.34 2.21 -8.38
N HIS A 55 -10.27 2.46 -9.12
CA HIS A 55 -9.80 1.64 -10.23
C HIS A 55 -8.27 1.67 -10.31
N ILE A 56 -7.64 0.49 -10.30
CA ILE A 56 -6.20 0.37 -10.50
C ILE A 56 -5.92 0.51 -12.00
N SER A 57 -5.40 1.67 -12.39
CA SER A 57 -5.15 1.99 -13.80
C SER A 57 -4.07 1.10 -14.44
N LYS A 58 -4.06 1.01 -15.78
CA LYS A 58 -3.00 0.32 -16.54
C LYS A 58 -1.59 0.84 -16.22
N LYS A 59 -1.47 2.15 -15.96
CA LYS A 59 -0.20 2.77 -15.52
C LYS A 59 0.25 2.20 -14.17
N ASN A 60 -0.68 2.05 -13.22
CA ASN A 60 -0.37 1.49 -11.90
C ASN A 60 -0.06 0.00 -11.99
N VAL A 61 -0.71 -0.74 -12.89
CA VAL A 61 -0.36 -2.14 -13.20
C VAL A 61 1.07 -2.23 -13.72
N ALA A 62 1.45 -1.40 -14.69
CA ALA A 62 2.82 -1.37 -15.21
C ALA A 62 3.84 -0.98 -14.13
N HIS A 63 3.48 -0.04 -13.24
CA HIS A 63 4.33 0.31 -12.11
C HIS A 63 4.51 -0.87 -11.12
N LEU A 64 3.43 -1.59 -10.80
CA LEU A 64 3.50 -2.80 -9.98
C LEU A 64 4.39 -3.89 -10.61
N GLU A 65 4.33 -4.07 -11.94
CA GLU A 65 5.20 -5.02 -12.66
C GLU A 65 6.69 -4.67 -12.55
N GLN A 66 7.02 -3.38 -12.46
CA GLN A 66 8.38 -2.94 -12.17
C GLN A 66 8.76 -3.23 -10.72
N LEU A 67 7.87 -2.93 -9.76
CA LEU A 67 8.13 -3.12 -8.33
C LEU A 67 8.29 -4.58 -7.92
N VAL A 68 7.64 -5.52 -8.62
CA VAL A 68 7.84 -6.97 -8.44
C VAL A 68 9.30 -7.39 -8.65
N LYS A 69 10.05 -6.64 -9.46
CA LYS A 69 11.47 -6.91 -9.77
C LYS A 69 12.44 -6.18 -8.83
N SER A 70 11.94 -5.52 -7.79
CA SER A 70 12.76 -4.75 -6.84
C SER A 70 13.66 -5.65 -6.00
N ASP A 71 14.90 -5.21 -5.75
CA ASP A 71 15.84 -5.88 -4.84
C ASP A 71 15.39 -5.85 -3.37
N LYS A 72 14.32 -5.12 -3.04
CA LYS A 72 13.73 -5.08 -1.69
C LYS A 72 12.65 -6.16 -1.58
N PRO A 73 12.89 -7.29 -0.87
CA PRO A 73 11.98 -8.44 -0.89
C PRO A 73 10.56 -8.12 -0.43
N ARG A 74 10.43 -7.22 0.56
CA ARG A 74 9.12 -6.78 1.05
C ARG A 74 8.34 -5.97 0.02
N VAL A 75 9.00 -5.11 -0.75
CA VAL A 75 8.37 -4.32 -1.82
C VAL A 75 7.93 -5.26 -2.94
N ALA A 76 8.81 -6.15 -3.40
CA ALA A 76 8.52 -7.11 -4.45
C ALA A 76 7.33 -8.02 -4.10
N SER A 77 7.32 -8.56 -2.88
CA SER A 77 6.24 -9.43 -2.40
C SER A 77 4.88 -8.71 -2.33
N LEU A 78 4.84 -7.51 -1.75
CA LEU A 78 3.61 -6.72 -1.68
C LEU A 78 3.11 -6.32 -3.08
N ALA A 79 4.02 -5.90 -3.96
CA ALA A 79 3.69 -5.55 -5.34
C ALA A 79 3.09 -6.73 -6.10
N ALA A 80 3.62 -7.95 -5.92
CA ALA A 80 3.11 -9.15 -6.56
C ALA A 80 1.67 -9.46 -6.14
N ILE A 81 1.34 -9.30 -4.85
CA ILE A 81 -0.01 -9.50 -4.32
C ILE A 81 -0.96 -8.46 -4.94
N VAL A 82 -0.61 -7.18 -4.92
CA VAL A 82 -1.47 -6.12 -5.47
C VAL A 82 -1.61 -6.22 -6.99
N LEU A 83 -0.57 -6.66 -7.70
CA LEU A 83 -0.63 -6.93 -9.13
C LEU A 83 -1.62 -8.07 -9.44
N ALA A 84 -1.59 -9.16 -8.69
CA ALA A 84 -2.55 -10.25 -8.85
C ALA A 84 -3.99 -9.76 -8.62
N VAL A 85 -4.20 -8.93 -7.59
CA VAL A 85 -5.50 -8.30 -7.32
C VAL A 85 -5.95 -7.40 -8.47
N ALA A 86 -5.05 -6.60 -9.03
CA ALA A 86 -5.35 -5.71 -10.15
C ALA A 86 -5.74 -6.45 -11.42
N ARG A 87 -5.14 -7.63 -11.67
CA ARG A 87 -5.47 -8.49 -12.82
C ARG A 87 -6.83 -9.17 -12.68
N VAL A 88 -7.23 -9.52 -11.47
CA VAL A 88 -8.53 -10.16 -11.19
C VAL A 88 -9.65 -9.12 -11.05
N THR A 89 -9.41 -8.07 -10.28
CA THR A 89 -10.40 -7.11 -9.80
C THR A 89 -9.81 -5.70 -9.73
N PRO A 90 -9.60 -5.03 -10.89
CA PRO A 90 -8.99 -3.70 -10.92
C PRO A 90 -9.87 -2.66 -10.22
N TYR A 91 -11.19 -2.80 -10.30
CA TYR A 91 -12.14 -1.93 -9.62
C TYR A 91 -12.28 -2.26 -8.13
N LYS A 92 -12.38 -1.22 -7.30
CA LYS A 92 -12.48 -1.35 -5.83
C LYS A 92 -13.81 -1.92 -5.40
N HIS A 93 -14.88 -1.53 -6.09
CA HIS A 93 -16.23 -1.94 -5.74
C HIS A 93 -16.34 -3.47 -5.77
N ARG A 94 -16.76 -4.06 -4.64
CA ARG A 94 -16.87 -5.51 -4.44
C ARG A 94 -15.57 -6.31 -4.58
N ARG A 95 -14.39 -5.68 -4.66
CA ARG A 95 -13.08 -6.35 -4.79
C ARG A 95 -12.93 -7.50 -3.81
N LEU A 96 -13.05 -7.24 -2.50
CA LEU A 96 -12.94 -8.26 -1.46
C LEU A 96 -14.00 -9.36 -1.59
N LYS A 97 -15.24 -9.01 -1.97
CA LYS A 97 -16.32 -10.00 -2.18
C LYS A 97 -16.02 -10.95 -3.35
N ILE A 98 -15.42 -10.44 -4.42
CA ILE A 98 -15.02 -11.25 -5.59
C ILE A 98 -13.82 -12.15 -5.21
N LEU A 99 -12.83 -11.60 -4.51
CA LEU A 99 -11.69 -12.38 -4.03
C LEU A 99 -12.12 -13.47 -3.04
N ALA A 100 -13.03 -13.18 -2.11
CA ALA A 100 -13.55 -14.18 -1.17
C ALA A 100 -14.26 -15.35 -1.87
N ARG A 101 -14.93 -15.10 -3.00
CA ARG A 101 -15.65 -16.13 -3.75
C ARG A 101 -14.72 -16.95 -4.64
N ASN A 102 -13.82 -16.29 -5.38
CA ASN A 102 -13.12 -16.90 -6.50
C ASN A 102 -11.61 -17.07 -6.26
N HIS A 103 -11.01 -16.31 -5.32
CA HIS A 103 -9.57 -16.23 -5.10
C HIS A 103 -9.24 -16.16 -3.60
N ARG A 104 -9.69 -17.16 -2.82
CA ARG A 104 -9.56 -17.20 -1.35
C ARG A 104 -8.10 -17.07 -0.88
N GLU A 105 -7.17 -17.73 -1.56
CA GLU A 105 -5.74 -17.63 -1.25
C GLU A 105 -5.18 -16.21 -1.45
N LEU A 106 -5.66 -15.49 -2.47
CA LEU A 106 -5.24 -14.11 -2.71
C LEU A 106 -5.81 -13.17 -1.63
N LEU A 107 -7.04 -13.41 -1.20
CA LEU A 107 -7.62 -12.69 -0.06
C LEU A 107 -6.85 -12.96 1.23
N ARG A 108 -6.48 -14.22 1.50
CA ARG A 108 -5.67 -14.59 2.66
C ARG A 108 -4.34 -13.85 2.68
N LYS A 109 -3.62 -13.81 1.55
CA LYS A 109 -2.37 -13.05 1.43
C LYS A 109 -2.56 -11.56 1.72
N LEU A 110 -3.62 -10.94 1.20
CA LEU A 110 -3.93 -9.53 1.50
C LEU A 110 -4.12 -9.30 3.01
N VAL A 111 -4.77 -10.23 3.68
CA VAL A 111 -5.03 -10.16 5.11
C VAL A 111 -3.73 -10.29 5.90
N GLU A 112 -2.94 -11.33 5.63
CA GLU A 112 -1.67 -11.62 6.32
C GLU A 112 -0.64 -10.49 6.15
N THR A 113 -0.62 -9.82 5.00
CA THR A 113 0.28 -8.69 4.76
C THR A 113 -0.25 -7.34 5.25
N GLY A 114 -1.48 -7.29 5.79
CA GLY A 114 -2.13 -6.05 6.21
C GLY A 114 -2.60 -5.14 5.06
N LEU A 115 -2.61 -5.64 3.82
CA LEU A 115 -3.06 -4.88 2.65
C LEU A 115 -4.58 -4.73 2.59
N VAL A 116 -5.35 -5.58 3.30
CA VAL A 116 -6.80 -5.39 3.46
C VAL A 116 -7.14 -4.05 4.10
N PHE A 117 -6.33 -3.59 5.07
CA PHE A 117 -6.52 -2.29 5.70
C PHE A 117 -6.42 -1.14 4.67
N ALA A 118 -5.54 -1.29 3.69
CA ALA A 118 -5.39 -0.34 2.58
C ALA A 118 -6.60 -0.34 1.62
N HIS A 119 -7.51 -1.32 1.72
CA HIS A 119 -8.74 -1.34 0.93
C HIS A 119 -9.90 -0.72 1.72
N THR A 120 -10.07 -1.13 2.97
CA THR A 120 -11.22 -0.82 3.81
C THR A 120 -11.11 0.53 4.51
N GLY A 121 -9.91 0.98 4.86
CA GLY A 121 -9.71 2.14 5.74
C GLY A 121 -9.96 1.85 7.22
N ASP A 122 -10.62 0.73 7.52
CA ASP A 122 -10.88 0.24 8.87
C ASP A 122 -9.99 -0.94 9.21
N TRP A 123 -9.49 -0.95 10.45
CA TRP A 123 -8.79 -2.11 10.99
C TRP A 123 -9.83 -3.14 11.38
N VAL A 124 -9.88 -4.22 10.61
CA VAL A 124 -10.73 -5.37 10.89
C VAL A 124 -9.80 -6.56 11.11
N PRO A 125 -9.93 -7.28 12.24
CA PRO A 125 -9.11 -8.46 12.51
C PRO A 125 -9.16 -9.44 11.33
N PRO A 126 -8.01 -10.01 10.91
CA PRO A 126 -7.91 -11.06 9.90
C PRO A 126 -8.99 -12.15 9.96
N GLU A 127 -9.32 -12.54 11.19
CA GLU A 127 -10.24 -13.64 11.50
C GLU A 127 -11.68 -13.34 11.10
N ALA A 128 -12.11 -12.07 11.19
CA ALA A 128 -13.48 -11.67 10.88
C ALA A 128 -13.81 -11.85 9.39
N TRP A 129 -12.87 -11.54 8.49
CA TRP A 129 -13.05 -11.70 7.04
C TRP A 129 -13.07 -13.16 6.60
N LEU A 130 -12.27 -14.01 7.26
CA LEU A 130 -12.23 -15.45 6.96
C LEU A 130 -13.50 -16.16 7.43
N GLN A 131 -14.05 -15.75 8.58
CA GLN A 131 -15.30 -16.29 9.11
C GLN A 131 -16.51 -15.92 8.25
N GLU A 132 -16.60 -14.69 7.74
CA GLU A 132 -17.70 -14.28 6.83
C GLU A 132 -17.62 -14.97 5.45
N ALA A 133 -16.42 -15.24 4.94
CA ALA A 133 -16.23 -15.99 3.70
C ALA A 133 -16.65 -17.47 3.83
N SER A 134 -16.57 -18.04 5.05
CA SER A 134 -16.95 -19.43 5.31
C SER A 134 -18.44 -19.64 5.58
N ARG A 135 -19.19 -18.61 5.99
CA ARG A 135 -20.64 -18.69 6.27
C ARG A 135 -21.54 -18.66 5.01
N LYS A 136 -20.96 -18.49 3.82
CA LYS A 136 -21.68 -18.42 2.54
C LYS A 136 -21.36 -19.59 1.61
N ASN A 137 -21.02 -20.74 2.20
CA ASN A 137 -20.93 -22.02 1.52
C ASN A 137 -22.04 -22.93 2.04
#